data_AF-A0A846AI98-F1
#
_entry.id   AF-A0A846AI98-F1
#
_cell.length_a   1.000
_cell.length_b   1.000
_cell.length_c   1.000
_cell.angle_alpha   90.00
_cell.angle_beta   90.00
_cell.angle_gamma   90.00
#
_symmetry.space_group_name_H-M   'P 1'
#
loop_
_entity.id
_entity.type
_entity.pdbx_description
1 polymer ?
#
loop_
_entity_poly.entity_id
_entity_poly.type
_entity_poly.pdbx_seq_one_letter_code
_entity_poly.pdbx_strand_id
1 'polypeptide(L)'
;MAFPLVFAAIGGFITMTASRVISVVAGRKLAEKSRPKPVIAPLKKDERSRKAEADYFRAKSEREQELVNIQADLAKMREVEVLANIEIAKAEAEREERTLVISEKNLQLRKQELELAKTRLKQDIKLAEGQRQQAEKALQLRERELELMAEDLNERRKLSYLNLELQREQEANQIALKLTEIQSNWDRENWAGIISREEMQRLLIEAQKQHRLVMMISPPDISDCPEFNTNLQKEVRSEVKEFLEQHYPLNNDTCPVEYYGKFFKTAIFDAEVKQLESDLSPVPTVVIYSDITDHKIYFHVTFWGLENPLSLTLPWHWKAEQQKLIEQGLTSEDSMITIRQSIIKIHQLLAAFLADLYYLNINPLHQPRLLEMETDIPPEWMQTNLGILKEIQQQKLAEYQQELEKPKFEPIQRFVY
;
A
#
# COMPACT_ATOMS: atom_id res chain seq x y z
N MET A 1 -33.03 6.61 -0.76
CA MET A 1 -33.05 8.07 -1.04
C MET A 1 -31.74 8.61 -1.66
N ALA A 2 -30.93 7.80 -2.35
CA ALA A 2 -29.58 8.20 -2.79
C ALA A 2 -29.52 9.13 -4.02
N PHE A 3 -30.61 9.31 -4.77
CA PHE A 3 -30.61 10.02 -6.06
C PHE A 3 -29.98 11.44 -6.04
N PRO A 4 -30.29 12.34 -5.08
CA PRO A 4 -29.70 13.69 -5.06
C PRO A 4 -28.17 13.70 -4.93
N LEU A 5 -27.59 12.70 -4.25
CA LEU A 5 -26.13 12.55 -4.10
C LEU A 5 -25.48 12.13 -5.41
N VAL A 6 -26.07 11.19 -6.16
CA VAL A 6 -25.55 10.75 -7.46
C VAL A 6 -25.54 11.90 -8.48
N PHE A 7 -26.58 12.73 -8.52
CA PHE A 7 -26.61 13.94 -9.35
C PHE A 7 -25.54 14.98 -8.94
N ALA A 8 -25.30 15.16 -7.63
CA ALA A 8 -24.30 16.09 -7.14
C ALA A 8 -22.85 15.63 -7.38
N ALA A 9 -22.58 14.32 -7.27
CA ALA A 9 -21.27 13.70 -7.44
C ALA A 9 -20.62 14.11 -8.77
N ILE A 10 -21.34 13.83 -9.86
CA ILE A 10 -20.81 13.86 -11.23
C ILE A 10 -20.76 15.30 -11.77
N GLY A 11 -21.50 16.25 -11.16
CA GLY A 11 -21.36 17.68 -11.43
C GLY A 11 -20.11 18.31 -10.81
N GLY A 12 -19.75 17.94 -9.57
CA GLY A 12 -18.57 18.48 -8.88
C GLY A 12 -17.23 17.97 -9.43
N PHE A 13 -17.23 16.73 -9.91
CA PHE A 13 -16.12 15.98 -10.52
C PHE A 13 -15.22 16.77 -11.49
N ILE A 14 -15.79 17.69 -12.27
CA ILE A 14 -15.17 18.27 -13.46
C ILE A 14 -14.34 19.55 -13.18
N THR A 15 -14.53 20.20 -12.03
CA THR A 15 -14.06 21.60 -11.82
C THR A 15 -12.84 21.78 -10.91
N MET A 16 -12.39 20.73 -10.22
CA MET A 16 -11.35 20.83 -9.17
C MET A 16 -10.01 20.15 -9.50
N THR A 17 -9.91 19.52 -10.67
CA THR A 17 -9.13 18.30 -10.91
C THR A 17 -7.83 18.50 -11.71
N ALA A 18 -7.37 19.74 -11.85
CA ALA A 18 -6.29 20.14 -12.75
C ALA A 18 -5.11 20.89 -12.07
N SER A 19 -4.93 20.79 -10.74
CA SER A 19 -4.31 21.90 -10.00
C SER A 19 -3.12 21.61 -9.04
N ARG A 20 -2.75 20.37 -8.69
CA ARG A 20 -1.95 20.13 -7.45
C ARG A 20 -0.76 19.14 -7.46
N VAL A 21 -0.16 18.83 -8.61
CA VAL A 21 0.82 17.70 -8.74
C VAL A 21 2.30 18.02 -8.36
N ILE A 22 2.66 19.24 -7.93
CA ILE A 22 4.05 19.76 -8.06
C ILE A 22 5.08 19.37 -6.96
N SER A 23 4.72 18.81 -5.79
CA SER A 23 5.64 18.78 -4.63
C SER A 23 6.07 17.40 -4.09
N VAL A 24 7.32 17.35 -3.56
CA VAL A 24 7.99 16.34 -2.70
C VAL A 24 8.92 15.31 -3.39
N VAL A 25 10.22 15.66 -3.52
CA VAL A 25 11.36 14.72 -3.55
C VAL A 25 12.62 15.33 -2.87
N ALA A 26 13.42 14.49 -2.20
CA ALA A 26 14.85 14.64 -1.80
C ALA A 26 15.23 15.21 -0.40
N GLY A 27 16.11 14.47 0.31
CA GLY A 27 16.89 15.02 1.45
C GLY A 27 17.69 14.03 2.34
N ARG A 28 19.00 14.31 2.50
CA ARG A 28 19.94 13.93 3.61
C ARG A 28 20.60 12.53 3.69
N LYS A 29 21.92 12.51 4.02
CA LYS A 29 22.51 11.81 5.20
C LYS A 29 23.93 12.34 5.59
N LEU A 30 24.65 11.65 6.51
CA LEU A 30 25.66 12.22 7.46
C LEU A 30 27.07 11.52 7.44
N ALA A 31 27.96 11.83 8.41
CA ALA A 31 29.43 11.69 8.34
C ALA A 31 30.13 10.89 9.50
N GLU A 32 31.45 11.11 9.73
CA GLU A 32 32.41 10.53 10.74
C GLU A 32 33.17 9.20 10.37
N LYS A 33 34.30 8.71 10.96
CA LYS A 33 35.20 9.02 12.12
C LYS A 33 36.56 8.23 12.06
N SER A 34 37.67 8.61 12.74
CA SER A 34 38.89 7.72 13.00
C SER A 34 39.94 8.24 14.06
N ARG A 35 40.99 7.44 14.45
CA ARG A 35 42.01 7.58 15.57
C ARG A 35 43.12 6.44 15.51
N PRO A 36 44.11 6.20 16.45
CA PRO A 36 45.10 6.99 17.26
C PRO A 36 46.55 6.33 17.52
N LYS A 37 47.41 6.92 18.42
CA LYS A 37 48.47 6.33 19.36
C LYS A 37 50.03 6.23 19.04
N PRO A 38 50.95 5.99 20.04
CA PRO A 38 52.41 6.38 20.05
C PRO A 38 53.50 5.32 20.50
N VAL A 39 54.79 5.70 20.75
CA VAL A 39 56.00 4.85 21.11
C VAL A 39 57.00 5.52 22.13
N ILE A 40 58.06 4.82 22.65
CA ILE A 40 59.03 5.16 23.75
C ILE A 40 60.54 4.90 23.37
N ALA A 41 61.55 5.34 24.17
CA ALA A 41 63.03 5.28 23.92
C ALA A 41 63.93 4.68 25.06
N PRO A 42 65.24 4.38 24.84
CA PRO A 42 66.28 4.23 25.91
C PRO A 42 67.73 4.76 25.56
N LEU A 43 68.75 4.50 26.42
CA LEU A 43 70.16 5.00 26.32
C LEU A 43 71.26 3.96 26.75
N LYS A 44 72.56 4.32 26.65
CA LYS A 44 73.78 3.44 26.66
C LYS A 44 74.73 3.53 27.89
N LYS A 45 75.76 2.66 27.93
CA LYS A 45 76.95 2.70 28.83
C LYS A 45 78.15 1.93 28.22
N ASP A 46 79.37 2.45 28.37
CA ASP A 46 80.63 1.97 27.76
C ASP A 46 81.81 2.48 28.67
N GLU A 47 83.03 1.92 28.87
CA GLU A 47 83.70 0.66 28.47
C GLU A 47 84.75 0.16 29.56
N ARG A 48 86.09 0.25 29.38
CA ARG A 48 87.18 -0.29 30.28
C ARG A 48 88.33 0.75 30.54
N SER A 49 89.55 0.51 31.09
CA SER A 49 90.39 -0.69 31.34
C SER A 49 91.51 -0.56 32.45
N ARG A 50 92.57 -1.38 32.43
CA ARG A 50 93.64 -1.64 33.46
C ARG A 50 95.02 -0.97 33.18
N LYS A 51 95.77 -0.62 34.25
CA LYS A 51 97.22 -0.94 34.53
C LYS A 51 97.69 -0.19 35.80
N ALA A 52 98.40 -0.71 36.82
CA ALA A 52 99.21 -1.93 37.05
C ALA A 52 100.54 -2.00 36.27
N GLU A 53 101.74 -2.17 36.86
CA GLU A 53 102.22 -2.20 38.26
C GLU A 53 103.63 -1.58 38.32
N ALA A 54 104.05 -0.96 39.45
CA ALA A 54 105.45 -0.53 39.66
C ALA A 54 105.83 -0.43 41.16
N ASP A 55 105.32 0.56 41.90
CA ASP A 55 105.75 0.93 43.26
C ASP A 55 105.20 -0.01 44.37
N TYR A 56 105.07 -1.28 44.02
CA TYR A 56 104.51 -2.39 44.76
C TYR A 56 105.22 -2.69 46.10
N PHE A 57 106.46 -2.23 46.30
CA PHE A 57 107.31 -2.70 47.41
C PHE A 57 107.53 -1.74 48.60
N ARG A 58 107.51 -0.40 48.43
CA ARG A 58 107.61 0.50 49.61
C ARG A 58 106.34 0.47 50.45
N ALA A 59 105.19 0.44 49.76
CA ALA A 59 103.90 0.20 50.37
C ALA A 59 103.80 -1.15 51.12
N LYS A 60 104.79 -2.07 51.06
CA LYS A 60 104.68 -3.38 51.72
C LYS A 60 104.65 -3.30 53.26
N SER A 61 105.49 -2.48 53.89
CA SER A 61 105.50 -2.38 55.36
C SER A 61 104.31 -1.59 55.90
N GLU A 62 103.91 -0.52 55.21
CA GLU A 62 102.68 0.21 55.51
C GLU A 62 101.48 -0.71 55.29
N ARG A 63 101.42 -1.47 54.19
CA ARG A 63 100.42 -2.53 53.98
C ARG A 63 100.40 -3.57 55.08
N GLU A 64 101.47 -3.92 55.76
CA GLU A 64 101.41 -4.95 56.81
C GLU A 64 100.73 -4.43 58.09
N GLN A 65 100.94 -3.16 58.46
CA GLN A 65 100.21 -2.52 59.56
C GLN A 65 98.80 -2.08 59.14
N GLU A 66 98.65 -1.55 57.92
CA GLU A 66 97.35 -1.30 57.30
C GLU A 66 96.57 -2.61 57.15
N LEU A 67 97.16 -3.76 56.79
CA LEU A 67 96.43 -5.02 56.66
C LEU A 67 95.80 -5.46 57.97
N VAL A 68 96.42 -5.17 59.12
CA VAL A 68 95.81 -5.46 60.43
C VAL A 68 94.64 -4.51 60.72
N ASN A 69 94.80 -3.21 60.47
CA ASN A 69 93.72 -2.23 60.66
C ASN A 69 92.58 -2.45 59.65
N ILE A 70 92.90 -2.69 58.38
CA ILE A 70 91.99 -3.08 57.30
C ILE A 70 91.36 -4.43 57.60
N GLN A 71 92.01 -5.40 58.25
CA GLN A 71 91.33 -6.62 58.70
C GLN A 71 90.32 -6.33 59.81
N ALA A 72 90.65 -5.46 60.78
CA ALA A 72 89.72 -5.05 61.84
C ALA A 72 88.54 -4.22 61.30
N ASP A 73 88.78 -3.31 60.37
CA ASP A 73 87.75 -2.49 59.74
C ASP A 73 86.99 -3.23 58.63
N LEU A 74 87.59 -4.24 57.96
CA LEU A 74 86.86 -5.23 57.16
C LEU A 74 86.00 -6.13 58.04
N ALA A 75 86.41 -6.46 59.26
CA ALA A 75 85.57 -7.21 60.19
C ALA A 75 84.34 -6.38 60.60
N LYS A 76 84.53 -5.11 60.99
CA LYS A 76 83.43 -4.18 61.27
C LYS A 76 82.57 -3.87 60.04
N MET A 77 83.18 -3.65 58.86
CA MET A 77 82.43 -3.44 57.62
C MET A 77 81.63 -4.68 57.24
N ARG A 78 82.16 -5.90 57.44
CA ARG A 78 81.40 -7.15 57.28
C ARG A 78 80.27 -7.29 58.30
N GLU A 79 80.47 -6.84 59.54
CA GLU A 79 79.42 -6.84 60.56
C GLU A 79 78.29 -5.85 60.20
N VAL A 80 78.64 -4.64 59.76
CA VAL A 80 77.71 -3.63 59.23
C VAL A 80 77.06 -4.09 57.93
N GLU A 81 77.78 -4.76 57.03
CA GLU A 81 77.29 -5.35 55.78
C GLU A 81 76.33 -6.51 56.05
N VAL A 82 76.61 -7.37 57.04
CA VAL A 82 75.69 -8.43 57.48
C VAL A 82 74.44 -7.83 58.11
N LEU A 83 74.55 -6.82 58.98
CA LEU A 83 73.39 -6.14 59.56
C LEU A 83 72.56 -5.41 58.49
N ALA A 84 73.19 -4.71 57.55
CA ALA A 84 72.52 -4.07 56.43
C ALA A 84 71.86 -5.09 55.50
N ASN A 85 72.50 -6.22 55.21
CA ASN A 85 71.91 -7.30 54.42
C ASN A 85 70.72 -7.97 55.13
N ILE A 86 70.76 -8.10 56.47
CA ILE A 86 69.62 -8.56 57.27
C ILE A 86 68.46 -7.54 57.21
N GLU A 87 68.75 -6.25 57.31
CA GLU A 87 67.74 -5.19 57.24
C GLU A 87 67.15 -5.02 55.82
N ILE A 88 67.98 -5.16 54.78
CA ILE A 88 67.55 -5.25 53.37
C ILE A 88 66.66 -6.47 53.15
N ALA A 89 67.10 -7.67 53.55
CA ALA A 89 66.31 -8.90 53.41
C ALA A 89 64.97 -8.82 54.17
N LYS A 90 64.94 -8.16 55.34
CA LYS A 90 63.69 -7.88 56.06
C LYS A 90 62.81 -6.89 55.30
N ALA A 91 63.37 -5.81 54.76
CA ALA A 91 62.63 -4.82 53.97
C ALA A 91 62.13 -5.40 52.63
N GLU A 92 62.82 -6.39 52.07
CA GLU A 92 62.38 -7.17 50.91
C GLU A 92 61.25 -8.13 51.28
N ALA A 93 61.37 -8.89 52.37
CA ALA A 93 60.29 -9.73 52.89
C ALA A 93 59.02 -8.93 53.21
N GLU A 94 59.14 -7.76 53.86
CA GLU A 94 58.00 -6.85 54.08
C GLU A 94 57.41 -6.28 52.77
N ARG A 95 58.19 -6.18 51.69
CA ARG A 95 57.67 -5.79 50.37
C ARG A 95 56.94 -6.96 49.70
N GLU A 96 57.46 -8.17 49.79
CA GLU A 96 56.81 -9.38 49.26
C GLU A 96 55.49 -9.68 49.98
N GLU A 97 55.44 -9.55 51.31
CA GLU A 97 54.19 -9.66 52.07
C GLU A 97 53.16 -8.62 51.60
N ARG A 98 53.60 -7.36 51.40
CA ARG A 98 52.72 -6.29 50.90
C ARG A 98 52.25 -6.53 49.46
N THR A 99 53.09 -7.05 48.56
CA THR A 99 52.66 -7.37 47.18
C THR A 99 51.75 -8.59 47.14
N LEU A 100 51.96 -9.59 47.98
CA LEU A 100 51.05 -10.71 48.17
C LEU A 100 49.67 -10.23 48.64
N VAL A 101 49.58 -9.42 49.70
CA VAL A 101 48.32 -8.84 50.21
C VAL A 101 47.61 -7.97 49.15
N ILE A 102 48.35 -7.23 48.32
CA ILE A 102 47.79 -6.49 47.18
C ILE A 102 47.26 -7.46 46.11
N SER A 103 47.98 -8.55 45.82
CA SER A 103 47.55 -9.56 44.84
C SER A 103 46.26 -10.28 45.28
N GLU A 104 46.12 -10.61 46.56
CA GLU A 104 44.91 -11.22 47.12
C GLU A 104 43.71 -10.28 47.02
N LYS A 105 43.88 -8.99 47.38
CA LYS A 105 42.81 -7.98 47.24
C LYS A 105 42.38 -7.80 45.79
N ASN A 106 43.33 -7.77 44.84
CA ASN A 106 43.03 -7.73 43.41
C ASN A 106 42.30 -8.99 42.92
N LEU A 107 42.62 -10.16 43.48
CA LEU A 107 41.95 -11.44 43.18
C LEU A 107 40.52 -11.49 43.77
N GLN A 108 40.31 -10.93 44.96
CA GLN A 108 38.98 -10.75 45.56
C GLN A 108 38.12 -9.78 44.75
N LEU A 109 38.66 -8.63 44.33
CA LEU A 109 37.97 -7.68 43.45
C LEU A 109 37.54 -8.34 42.13
N ARG A 110 38.44 -9.05 41.44
CA ARG A 110 38.11 -9.78 40.21
C ARG A 110 37.02 -10.85 40.40
N LYS A 111 36.96 -11.50 41.58
CA LYS A 111 35.86 -12.42 41.90
C LYS A 111 34.52 -11.67 42.04
N GLN A 112 34.50 -10.50 42.68
CA GLN A 112 33.30 -9.67 42.81
C GLN A 112 32.84 -9.12 41.44
N GLU A 113 33.76 -8.62 40.61
CA GLU A 113 33.48 -8.19 39.23
C GLU A 113 32.86 -9.32 38.39
N LEU A 114 33.37 -10.55 38.55
CA LEU A 114 32.90 -11.72 37.81
C LEU A 114 31.51 -12.21 38.26
N GLU A 115 31.17 -12.12 39.55
CA GLU A 115 29.79 -12.37 40.01
C GLU A 115 28.82 -11.25 39.62
N LEU A 116 29.27 -9.99 39.59
CA LEU A 116 28.49 -8.87 39.03
C LEU A 116 28.25 -9.04 37.52
N ALA A 117 29.23 -9.55 36.77
CA ALA A 117 29.06 -9.89 35.35
C ALA A 117 28.07 -11.05 35.16
N LYS A 118 28.19 -12.13 35.94
CA LYS A 118 27.25 -13.27 35.92
C LYS A 118 25.81 -12.86 36.26
N THR A 119 25.62 -11.98 37.23
CA THR A 119 24.29 -11.55 37.66
C THR A 119 23.62 -10.64 36.63
N ARG A 120 24.37 -9.72 36.02
CA ARG A 120 23.90 -8.95 34.85
C ARG A 120 23.52 -9.85 33.68
N LEU A 121 24.40 -10.75 33.26
CA LEU A 121 24.14 -11.66 32.14
C LEU A 121 22.91 -12.57 32.40
N LYS A 122 22.64 -12.96 33.66
CA LYS A 122 21.39 -13.64 34.05
C LYS A 122 20.14 -12.75 34.01
N GLN A 123 20.27 -11.44 34.17
CA GLN A 123 19.18 -10.48 33.98
C GLN A 123 18.93 -10.24 32.48
N ASP A 124 20.01 -10.04 31.71
CA ASP A 124 19.94 -9.83 30.26
C ASP A 124 19.29 -11.01 29.53
N ILE A 125 19.64 -12.25 29.90
CA ILE A 125 18.98 -13.47 29.38
C ILE A 125 17.48 -13.45 29.67
N LYS A 126 17.07 -13.15 30.91
CA LYS A 126 15.64 -13.10 31.28
C LYS A 126 14.86 -12.00 30.55
N LEU A 127 15.50 -10.86 30.30
CA LEU A 127 14.91 -9.78 29.50
C LEU A 127 14.76 -10.20 28.03
N ALA A 128 15.77 -10.84 27.45
CA ALA A 128 15.71 -11.38 26.10
C ALA A 128 14.67 -12.50 25.94
N GLU A 129 14.56 -13.41 26.91
CA GLU A 129 13.52 -14.46 26.98
C GLU A 129 12.11 -13.84 27.04
N GLY A 130 11.91 -12.83 27.91
CA GLY A 130 10.64 -12.11 28.02
C GLY A 130 10.27 -11.36 26.73
N GLN A 131 11.23 -10.69 26.10
CA GLN A 131 11.04 -10.05 24.80
C GLN A 131 10.72 -11.06 23.70
N ARG A 132 11.37 -12.23 23.68
CA ARG A 132 11.11 -13.28 22.70
C ARG A 132 9.70 -13.85 22.85
N GLN A 133 9.24 -14.11 24.08
CA GLN A 133 7.87 -14.57 24.36
C GLN A 133 6.81 -13.52 24.00
N GLN A 134 7.11 -12.23 24.15
CA GLN A 134 6.24 -11.15 23.70
C GLN A 134 6.18 -11.07 22.16
N ALA A 135 7.32 -11.20 21.48
CA ALA A 135 7.38 -11.23 20.02
C ALA A 135 6.67 -12.46 19.42
N GLU A 136 6.86 -13.64 20.00
CA GLU A 136 6.15 -14.88 19.61
C GLU A 136 4.63 -14.72 19.72
N LYS A 137 4.13 -14.17 20.83
CA LYS A 137 2.69 -13.91 21.02
C LYS A 137 2.15 -12.85 20.06
N ALA A 138 2.90 -11.77 19.82
CA ALA A 138 2.51 -10.73 18.87
C ALA A 138 2.46 -11.27 17.42
N LEU A 139 3.35 -12.19 17.08
CA LEU A 139 3.38 -12.87 15.79
C LEU A 139 2.17 -13.82 15.65
N GLN A 140 1.90 -14.66 16.66
CA GLN A 140 0.73 -15.57 16.67
C GLN A 140 -0.61 -14.82 16.57
N LEU A 141 -0.76 -13.69 17.27
CA LEU A 141 -1.95 -12.85 17.16
C LEU A 141 -2.12 -12.31 15.74
N ARG A 142 -1.03 -11.82 15.13
CA ARG A 142 -1.04 -11.30 13.75
C ARG A 142 -1.29 -12.37 12.70
N GLU A 143 -0.79 -13.59 12.90
CA GLU A 143 -1.14 -14.75 12.06
C GLU A 143 -2.63 -15.03 12.15
N ARG A 144 -3.23 -15.07 13.35
CA ARG A 144 -4.67 -15.30 13.51
C ARG A 144 -5.54 -14.15 12.98
N GLU A 145 -5.08 -12.90 13.06
CA GLU A 145 -5.73 -11.75 12.39
C GLU A 145 -5.77 -11.95 10.87
N LEU A 146 -4.67 -12.39 10.25
CA LEU A 146 -4.60 -12.66 8.81
C LEU A 146 -5.46 -13.86 8.39
N GLU A 147 -5.52 -14.93 9.20
CA GLU A 147 -6.45 -16.05 8.99
C GLU A 147 -7.90 -15.58 8.98
N LEU A 148 -8.33 -14.80 9.99
CA LEU A 148 -9.68 -14.27 10.10
C LEU A 148 -10.05 -13.33 8.94
N MET A 149 -9.11 -12.51 8.46
CA MET A 149 -9.32 -11.69 7.26
C MET A 149 -9.47 -12.53 5.99
N ALA A 150 -8.73 -13.64 5.86
CA ALA A 150 -8.88 -14.56 4.74
C ALA A 150 -10.19 -15.37 4.78
N GLU A 151 -10.67 -15.73 5.98
CA GLU A 151 -11.98 -16.35 6.21
C GLU A 151 -13.12 -15.38 5.77
N ASP A 152 -13.13 -14.14 6.27
CA ASP A 152 -14.11 -13.09 5.92
C ASP A 152 -14.15 -12.79 4.40
N LEU A 153 -12.99 -12.59 3.77
CA LEU A 153 -12.91 -12.37 2.31
C LEU A 153 -13.46 -13.55 1.50
N ASN A 154 -13.31 -14.79 1.98
CA ASN A 154 -13.85 -15.98 1.35
C ASN A 154 -15.38 -16.07 1.51
N GLU A 155 -15.92 -15.71 2.67
CA GLU A 155 -17.36 -15.65 2.90
C GLU A 155 -18.05 -14.56 2.07
N ARG A 156 -17.46 -13.35 1.98
CA ARG A 156 -17.97 -12.28 1.11
C ARG A 156 -18.02 -12.70 -0.37
N ARG A 157 -17.01 -13.42 -0.86
CA ARG A 157 -17.01 -13.95 -2.25
C ARG A 157 -18.13 -14.96 -2.48
N LYS A 158 -18.35 -15.90 -1.55
CA LYS A 158 -19.47 -16.86 -1.62
C LYS A 158 -20.83 -16.18 -1.61
N LEU A 159 -21.03 -15.18 -0.74
CA LEU A 159 -22.26 -14.39 -0.68
C LEU A 159 -22.49 -13.59 -1.97
N SER A 160 -21.43 -13.00 -2.54
CA SER A 160 -21.51 -12.33 -3.85
C SER A 160 -21.97 -13.29 -4.95
N TYR A 161 -21.34 -14.47 -5.04
CA TYR A 161 -21.68 -15.50 -6.03
C TYR A 161 -23.15 -15.95 -5.90
N LEU A 162 -23.61 -16.24 -4.67
CA LEU A 162 -24.99 -16.64 -4.40
C LEU A 162 -26.00 -15.54 -4.75
N ASN A 163 -25.65 -14.27 -4.55
CA ASN A 163 -26.49 -13.15 -4.97
C ASN A 163 -26.58 -13.06 -6.52
N LEU A 164 -25.46 -13.24 -7.24
CA LEU A 164 -25.49 -13.22 -8.72
C LEU A 164 -26.28 -14.42 -9.29
N GLU A 165 -26.16 -15.59 -8.66
CA GLU A 165 -26.92 -16.79 -9.00
C GLU A 165 -28.43 -16.59 -8.77
N LEU A 166 -28.82 -15.95 -7.67
CA LEU A 166 -30.21 -15.59 -7.39
C LEU A 166 -30.76 -14.56 -8.39
N GLN A 167 -29.98 -13.56 -8.79
CA GLN A 167 -30.39 -12.59 -9.83
C GLN A 167 -30.59 -13.30 -11.18
N ARG A 168 -29.64 -14.17 -11.60
CA ARG A 168 -29.74 -14.97 -12.83
C ARG A 168 -31.07 -15.75 -12.90
N GLU A 169 -31.51 -16.35 -11.80
CA GLU A 169 -32.76 -17.12 -11.76
C GLU A 169 -34.02 -16.25 -11.83
N GLN A 170 -33.98 -15.04 -11.28
CA GLN A 170 -35.06 -14.05 -11.38
C GLN A 170 -35.17 -13.47 -12.81
N GLU A 171 -34.03 -13.17 -13.43
CA GLU A 171 -33.93 -12.64 -14.80
C GLU A 171 -34.30 -13.68 -15.86
N ALA A 172 -33.89 -14.95 -15.71
CA ALA A 172 -34.04 -15.97 -16.75
C ALA A 172 -35.48 -16.13 -17.26
N ASN A 173 -36.46 -16.03 -16.35
CA ASN A 173 -37.90 -16.08 -16.67
C ASN A 173 -38.36 -14.84 -17.45
N GLN A 174 -37.89 -13.65 -17.08
CA GLN A 174 -38.20 -12.40 -17.77
C GLN A 174 -37.58 -12.37 -19.17
N ILE A 175 -36.35 -12.86 -19.31
CA ILE A 175 -35.66 -13.00 -20.60
C ILE A 175 -36.42 -13.98 -21.52
N ALA A 176 -36.92 -15.10 -21.00
CA ALA A 176 -37.70 -16.06 -21.78
C ALA A 176 -39.01 -15.44 -22.33
N LEU A 177 -39.68 -14.59 -21.54
CA LEU A 177 -40.83 -13.82 -22.00
C LEU A 177 -40.41 -12.79 -23.07
N LYS A 178 -39.36 -12.00 -22.84
CA LYS A 178 -38.89 -11.00 -23.83
C LYS A 178 -38.41 -11.60 -25.15
N LEU A 179 -37.73 -12.75 -25.14
CA LEU A 179 -37.39 -13.47 -26.37
C LEU A 179 -38.64 -13.86 -27.18
N THR A 180 -39.75 -14.17 -26.51
CA THR A 180 -41.04 -14.47 -27.13
C THR A 180 -41.73 -13.20 -27.65
N GLU A 181 -41.71 -12.10 -26.88
CA GLU A 181 -42.21 -10.79 -27.32
C GLU A 181 -41.48 -10.29 -28.57
N ILE A 182 -40.14 -10.27 -28.54
CA ILE A 182 -39.28 -9.83 -29.66
C ILE A 182 -39.57 -10.66 -30.92
N GLN A 183 -39.71 -11.98 -30.81
CA GLN A 183 -40.12 -12.83 -31.93
C GLN A 183 -41.48 -12.37 -32.50
N SER A 184 -42.49 -12.17 -31.65
CA SER A 184 -43.85 -11.82 -32.09
C SER A 184 -44.00 -10.39 -32.64
N ASN A 185 -43.14 -9.46 -32.20
CA ASN A 185 -43.12 -8.08 -32.67
C ASN A 185 -42.32 -7.93 -33.97
N TRP A 186 -41.19 -8.63 -34.08
CA TRP A 186 -40.38 -8.65 -35.31
C TRP A 186 -41.15 -9.24 -36.50
N ASP A 187 -42.00 -10.23 -36.26
CA ASP A 187 -42.89 -10.82 -37.28
C ASP A 187 -44.05 -9.87 -37.69
N ARG A 188 -44.14 -8.67 -37.11
CA ARG A 188 -45.16 -7.64 -37.40
C ARG A 188 -44.59 -6.33 -37.94
N GLU A 189 -43.47 -5.85 -37.41
CA GLU A 189 -42.92 -4.52 -37.73
C GLU A 189 -41.44 -4.58 -38.11
N ASN A 190 -41.08 -3.91 -39.21
CA ASN A 190 -39.69 -3.75 -39.64
C ASN A 190 -38.96 -2.82 -38.67
N TRP A 191 -38.21 -3.41 -37.74
CA TRP A 191 -37.53 -2.70 -36.66
C TRP A 191 -36.57 -1.60 -37.16
N ALA A 192 -36.46 -0.51 -36.40
CA ALA A 192 -35.71 0.69 -36.78
C ALA A 192 -34.17 0.53 -36.66
N GLY A 193 -33.57 -0.25 -37.55
CA GLY A 193 -32.27 0.04 -38.19
C GLY A 193 -30.94 -0.07 -37.41
N ILE A 194 -30.91 0.05 -36.08
CA ILE A 194 -29.63 0.19 -35.33
C ILE A 194 -28.90 -1.16 -35.18
N ILE A 195 -29.59 -2.15 -34.60
CA ILE A 195 -29.05 -3.41 -34.07
C ILE A 195 -29.64 -4.58 -34.88
N SER A 196 -28.90 -5.67 -35.09
CA SER A 196 -29.49 -6.88 -35.67
C SER A 196 -30.22 -7.73 -34.63
N ARG A 197 -31.31 -8.38 -35.03
CA ARG A 197 -32.07 -9.30 -34.19
C ARG A 197 -31.18 -10.42 -33.63
N GLU A 198 -30.21 -10.88 -34.41
CA GLU A 198 -29.24 -11.91 -34.06
C GLU A 198 -28.28 -11.47 -32.94
N GLU A 199 -27.90 -10.19 -32.89
CA GLU A 199 -27.08 -9.62 -31.81
C GLU A 199 -27.89 -9.48 -30.52
N MET A 200 -29.11 -8.93 -30.60
CA MET A 200 -30.01 -8.78 -29.45
C MET A 200 -30.43 -10.13 -28.85
N GLN A 201 -30.81 -11.11 -29.69
CA GLN A 201 -31.14 -12.46 -29.23
C GLN A 201 -29.93 -13.17 -28.62
N ARG A 202 -28.71 -12.97 -29.15
CA ARG A 202 -27.49 -13.55 -28.56
C ARG A 202 -27.23 -13.00 -27.16
N LEU A 203 -27.28 -11.68 -26.98
CA LEU A 203 -27.08 -11.02 -25.70
C LEU A 203 -28.04 -11.58 -24.64
N LEU A 204 -29.33 -11.64 -24.96
CA LEU A 204 -30.36 -12.21 -24.08
C LEU A 204 -30.13 -13.71 -23.76
N ILE A 205 -29.84 -14.54 -24.75
CA ILE A 205 -29.54 -15.98 -24.57
C ILE A 205 -28.27 -16.19 -23.75
N GLU A 206 -27.30 -15.27 -23.81
CA GLU A 206 -26.08 -15.33 -23.01
C GLU A 206 -26.29 -14.78 -21.60
N ALA A 207 -27.17 -13.80 -21.38
CA ALA A 207 -27.56 -13.32 -20.05
C ALA A 207 -28.19 -14.43 -19.19
N GLN A 208 -29.00 -15.30 -19.80
CA GLN A 208 -29.55 -16.49 -19.10
C GLN A 208 -28.49 -17.48 -18.58
N LYS A 209 -27.27 -17.46 -19.12
CA LYS A 209 -26.16 -18.35 -18.69
C LYS A 209 -25.38 -17.77 -17.51
N GLN A 210 -25.16 -16.46 -17.53
CA GLN A 210 -24.36 -15.73 -16.55
C GLN A 210 -24.94 -14.32 -16.38
N HIS A 211 -25.48 -14.06 -15.18
CA HIS A 211 -25.86 -12.73 -14.73
C HIS A 211 -24.65 -11.79 -14.72
N ARG A 212 -24.83 -10.58 -15.25
CA ARG A 212 -23.77 -9.59 -15.48
C ARG A 212 -24.35 -8.23 -15.82
N LEU A 213 -23.58 -7.18 -15.57
CA LEU A 213 -23.87 -5.84 -16.07
C LEU A 213 -23.43 -5.70 -17.53
N VAL A 214 -24.31 -5.24 -18.41
CA VAL A 214 -23.96 -4.88 -19.79
C VAL A 214 -23.58 -3.40 -19.84
N MET A 215 -22.44 -3.09 -20.46
CA MET A 215 -21.85 -1.75 -20.51
C MET A 215 -21.67 -1.32 -21.97
N MET A 216 -22.64 -0.58 -22.51
CA MET A 216 -22.63 -0.12 -23.90
C MET A 216 -22.11 1.31 -23.99
N ILE A 217 -21.22 1.57 -24.96
CA ILE A 217 -20.74 2.92 -25.24
C ILE A 217 -20.90 3.23 -26.73
N SER A 218 -21.63 4.30 -27.02
CA SER A 218 -21.81 4.82 -28.37
C SER A 218 -20.58 5.61 -28.82
N PRO A 219 -20.22 5.60 -30.12
CA PRO A 219 -19.33 6.62 -30.67
C PRO A 219 -19.88 8.02 -30.35
N PRO A 220 -19.10 8.95 -29.77
CA PRO A 220 -19.53 10.33 -29.57
C PRO A 220 -19.99 10.97 -30.90
N ASP A 221 -21.06 11.75 -30.86
CA ASP A 221 -21.39 12.67 -31.95
C ASP A 221 -20.49 13.91 -31.87
N ILE A 222 -20.05 14.42 -33.02
CA ILE A 222 -18.99 15.43 -33.10
C ILE A 222 -19.36 16.46 -34.17
N SER A 223 -20.11 17.48 -33.74
CA SER A 223 -20.56 18.57 -34.59
C SER A 223 -19.54 19.71 -34.60
N ASP A 224 -19.09 20.11 -35.80
CA ASP A 224 -18.23 21.29 -36.08
C ASP A 224 -16.89 21.37 -35.31
N CYS A 225 -16.36 20.24 -34.82
CA CYS A 225 -15.11 20.16 -34.05
C CYS A 225 -14.00 19.33 -34.78
N PRO A 226 -13.22 19.90 -35.72
CA PRO A 226 -12.17 19.16 -36.43
C PRO A 226 -11.03 18.64 -35.52
N GLU A 227 -10.84 19.25 -34.36
CA GLU A 227 -9.85 18.85 -33.34
C GLU A 227 -10.16 17.47 -32.74
N PHE A 228 -11.44 17.10 -32.69
CA PHE A 228 -11.94 15.82 -32.17
C PHE A 228 -12.29 14.83 -33.30
N ASN A 229 -11.49 14.79 -34.37
CA ASN A 229 -11.67 13.86 -35.49
C ASN A 229 -11.85 12.38 -35.07
N THR A 230 -12.29 11.54 -36.02
CA THR A 230 -12.68 10.11 -35.83
C THR A 230 -11.70 9.19 -35.08
N ASN A 231 -10.49 9.65 -34.74
CA ASN A 231 -9.61 8.95 -33.81
C ASN A 231 -10.14 8.98 -32.37
N LEU A 232 -10.77 10.05 -31.90
CA LEU A 232 -11.37 10.10 -30.54
C LEU A 232 -12.42 9.00 -30.35
N GLN A 233 -13.29 8.78 -31.34
CA GLN A 233 -14.28 7.69 -31.34
C GLN A 233 -13.64 6.29 -31.28
N LYS A 234 -12.39 6.13 -31.76
CA LYS A 234 -11.64 4.87 -31.67
C LYS A 234 -10.95 4.74 -30.32
N GLU A 235 -10.38 5.82 -29.79
CA GLU A 235 -9.67 5.90 -28.52
C GLU A 235 -10.61 5.65 -27.34
N VAL A 236 -11.70 6.44 -27.20
CA VAL A 236 -12.73 6.24 -26.17
C VAL A 236 -13.21 4.79 -26.15
N ARG A 237 -13.49 4.21 -27.33
CA ARG A 237 -13.90 2.81 -27.43
C ARG A 237 -12.83 1.80 -26.99
N SER A 238 -11.57 2.04 -27.34
CA SER A 238 -10.50 1.04 -27.14
C SER A 238 -9.92 1.12 -25.73
N GLU A 239 -9.65 2.33 -25.24
CA GLU A 239 -9.13 2.57 -23.89
C GLU A 239 -10.18 2.30 -22.80
N VAL A 240 -11.48 2.51 -23.05
CA VAL A 240 -12.53 2.08 -22.09
C VAL A 240 -12.74 0.57 -22.13
N LYS A 241 -12.58 -0.10 -23.30
CA LYS A 241 -12.59 -1.57 -23.37
C LYS A 241 -11.45 -2.17 -22.55
N GLU A 242 -10.22 -1.71 -22.78
CA GLU A 242 -9.02 -2.19 -22.10
C GLU A 242 -9.12 -2.00 -20.58
N PHE A 243 -9.57 -0.82 -20.14
CA PHE A 243 -9.85 -0.53 -18.74
C PHE A 243 -10.91 -1.46 -18.12
N LEU A 244 -12.03 -1.72 -18.81
CA LEU A 244 -13.07 -2.62 -18.29
C LEU A 244 -12.62 -4.08 -18.30
N GLU A 245 -11.84 -4.53 -19.28
CA GLU A 245 -11.25 -5.87 -19.29
C GLU A 245 -10.17 -6.05 -18.21
N GLN A 246 -9.44 -4.99 -17.85
CA GLN A 246 -8.48 -4.97 -16.75
C GLN A 246 -9.16 -5.01 -15.37
N HIS A 247 -10.16 -4.17 -15.13
CA HIS A 247 -10.71 -3.96 -13.78
C HIS A 247 -12.06 -4.65 -13.51
N TYR A 248 -12.89 -4.90 -14.53
CA TYR A 248 -14.23 -5.50 -14.42
C TYR A 248 -14.48 -6.63 -15.45
N PRO A 249 -13.55 -7.58 -15.65
CA PRO A 249 -13.68 -8.58 -16.72
C PRO A 249 -14.95 -9.43 -16.59
N LEU A 250 -15.56 -9.76 -17.73
CA LEU A 250 -16.72 -10.67 -17.83
C LEU A 250 -16.50 -12.03 -17.12
N ASN A 251 -15.26 -12.53 -17.08
CA ASN A 251 -14.91 -13.81 -16.48
C ASN A 251 -14.71 -13.71 -14.94
N ASN A 252 -15.45 -12.83 -14.26
CA ASN A 252 -15.27 -12.53 -12.83
C ASN A 252 -16.46 -13.01 -11.99
N ASP A 253 -16.18 -13.74 -10.91
CA ASP A 253 -17.22 -14.38 -10.08
C ASP A 253 -18.02 -13.40 -9.20
N THR A 254 -17.57 -12.14 -9.02
CA THR A 254 -18.20 -11.18 -8.10
C THR A 254 -18.81 -9.96 -8.77
N CYS A 255 -18.21 -9.46 -9.84
CA CYS A 255 -18.75 -8.33 -10.63
C CYS A 255 -18.35 -8.43 -12.12
N PRO A 256 -18.98 -9.34 -12.89
CA PRO A 256 -18.72 -9.50 -14.32
C PRO A 256 -19.39 -8.38 -15.15
N VAL A 257 -18.61 -7.63 -15.92
CA VAL A 257 -19.11 -6.62 -16.86
C VAL A 257 -18.84 -7.02 -18.30
N GLU A 258 -19.85 -6.91 -19.18
CA GLU A 258 -19.70 -7.15 -20.62
C GLU A 258 -19.69 -5.83 -21.40
N TYR A 259 -18.60 -5.55 -22.11
CA TYR A 259 -18.42 -4.28 -22.82
C TYR A 259 -18.81 -4.32 -24.30
N TYR A 260 -19.66 -3.38 -24.71
CA TYR A 260 -20.21 -3.24 -26.06
C TYR A 260 -19.92 -1.86 -26.69
N GLY A 261 -18.67 -1.65 -27.10
CA GLY A 261 -18.23 -0.43 -27.80
C GLY A 261 -18.43 -0.40 -29.32
N LYS A 262 -19.05 -1.43 -29.92
CA LYS A 262 -19.35 -1.50 -31.37
C LYS A 262 -20.81 -1.87 -31.68
N PHE A 263 -21.66 -1.90 -30.67
CA PHE A 263 -23.08 -2.25 -30.81
C PHE A 263 -23.83 -1.21 -31.64
N PHE A 264 -23.49 0.07 -31.41
CA PHE A 264 -23.93 1.19 -32.22
C PHE A 264 -22.96 1.44 -33.38
N LYS A 265 -23.50 1.57 -34.61
CA LYS A 265 -22.74 1.82 -35.85
C LYS A 265 -22.42 3.30 -36.07
N THR A 266 -23.21 4.17 -35.42
CA THR A 266 -23.18 5.63 -35.44
C THR A 266 -23.36 6.13 -34.01
N ALA A 267 -23.31 7.45 -33.80
CA ALA A 267 -23.92 8.05 -32.61
C ALA A 267 -25.43 7.72 -32.53
N ILE A 268 -26.01 7.94 -31.34
CA ILE A 268 -27.41 7.64 -30.98
C ILE A 268 -27.93 8.73 -30.05
N PHE A 269 -29.26 8.87 -29.92
CA PHE A 269 -29.89 9.85 -29.05
C PHE A 269 -30.89 9.18 -28.09
N ASP A 270 -31.56 10.01 -27.29
CA ASP A 270 -32.61 9.66 -26.32
C ASP A 270 -33.67 8.66 -26.83
N ALA A 271 -34.01 8.68 -28.12
CA ALA A 271 -35.10 7.89 -28.68
C ALA A 271 -34.66 6.44 -28.91
N GLU A 272 -33.48 6.27 -29.50
CA GLU A 272 -32.81 4.99 -29.73
C GLU A 272 -32.54 4.25 -28.41
N VAL A 273 -32.12 4.99 -27.39
CA VAL A 273 -31.82 4.42 -26.05
C VAL A 273 -33.10 3.98 -25.33
N LYS A 274 -34.19 4.72 -25.42
CA LYS A 274 -35.50 4.32 -24.84
C LYS A 274 -36.11 3.10 -25.53
N GLN A 275 -35.86 2.91 -26.83
CA GLN A 275 -36.23 1.67 -27.51
C GLN A 275 -35.43 0.49 -26.95
N LEU A 276 -34.10 0.65 -26.81
CA LEU A 276 -33.24 -0.38 -26.27
C LEU A 276 -33.56 -0.76 -24.81
N GLU A 277 -33.95 0.22 -23.98
CA GLU A 277 -34.42 0.00 -22.60
C GLU A 277 -35.66 -0.91 -22.54
N SER A 278 -36.57 -0.81 -23.51
CA SER A 278 -37.76 -1.67 -23.62
C SER A 278 -37.43 -3.13 -24.00
N ASP A 279 -36.40 -3.32 -24.82
CA ASP A 279 -36.03 -4.62 -25.38
C ASP A 279 -35.12 -5.42 -24.45
N LEU A 280 -34.13 -4.73 -23.85
CA LEU A 280 -33.17 -5.29 -22.89
C LEU A 280 -33.57 -5.04 -21.44
N SER A 281 -34.84 -4.68 -21.16
CA SER A 281 -35.34 -4.44 -19.81
C SER A 281 -35.03 -5.54 -18.77
N PRO A 282 -34.94 -6.85 -19.12
CA PRO A 282 -34.58 -7.91 -18.17
C PRO A 282 -33.08 -8.03 -17.86
N VAL A 283 -32.22 -7.27 -18.53
CA VAL A 283 -30.76 -7.36 -18.39
C VAL A 283 -30.23 -6.01 -17.91
N PRO A 284 -29.56 -5.94 -16.74
CA PRO A 284 -29.03 -4.68 -16.22
C PRO A 284 -28.02 -4.11 -17.22
N THR A 285 -28.30 -2.92 -17.74
CA THR A 285 -27.57 -2.34 -18.87
C THR A 285 -27.37 -0.85 -18.69
N VAL A 286 -26.11 -0.42 -18.77
CA VAL A 286 -25.69 0.97 -18.88
C VAL A 286 -25.47 1.32 -20.35
N VAL A 287 -25.97 2.47 -20.79
CA VAL A 287 -25.65 3.08 -22.08
C VAL A 287 -25.03 4.45 -21.83
N ILE A 288 -23.81 4.66 -22.33
CA ILE A 288 -23.12 5.95 -22.33
C ILE A 288 -22.99 6.44 -23.78
N TYR A 289 -23.40 7.68 -24.03
CA TYR A 289 -23.22 8.39 -25.30
C TYR A 289 -22.79 9.83 -25.01
N SER A 290 -22.31 10.56 -26.02
CA SER A 290 -21.81 11.93 -25.78
C SER A 290 -21.90 12.81 -27.02
N ASP A 291 -22.37 14.03 -26.82
CA ASP A 291 -22.53 15.04 -27.87
C ASP A 291 -21.44 16.11 -27.70
N ILE A 292 -20.56 16.23 -28.70
CA ILE A 292 -19.44 17.17 -28.71
C ILE A 292 -19.78 18.35 -29.62
N THR A 293 -19.75 19.54 -29.03
CA THR A 293 -19.97 20.84 -29.68
C THR A 293 -18.73 21.73 -29.55
N ASP A 294 -18.69 22.82 -30.31
CA ASP A 294 -17.55 23.74 -30.39
C ASP A 294 -17.04 24.27 -29.04
N HIS A 295 -17.83 24.21 -27.97
CA HIS A 295 -17.49 24.72 -26.65
C HIS A 295 -17.85 23.80 -25.46
N LYS A 296 -18.65 22.74 -25.67
CA LYS A 296 -19.02 21.76 -24.63
C LYS A 296 -19.08 20.32 -25.12
N ILE A 297 -18.94 19.40 -24.17
CA ILE A 297 -19.34 18.00 -24.30
C ILE A 297 -20.50 17.78 -23.35
N TYR A 298 -21.54 17.07 -23.80
CA TYR A 298 -22.58 16.54 -22.94
C TYR A 298 -22.36 15.04 -22.84
N PHE A 299 -22.09 14.52 -21.64
CA PHE A 299 -22.05 13.07 -21.40
C PHE A 299 -23.44 12.61 -20.98
N HIS A 300 -24.04 11.71 -21.75
CA HIS A 300 -25.36 11.15 -21.48
C HIS A 300 -25.21 9.74 -20.92
N VAL A 301 -25.93 9.45 -19.85
CA VAL A 301 -25.93 8.13 -19.19
C VAL A 301 -27.38 7.71 -18.98
N THR A 302 -27.75 6.54 -19.50
CA THR A 302 -29.02 5.87 -19.19
C THR A 302 -28.71 4.48 -18.64
N PHE A 303 -29.39 4.08 -17.57
CA PHE A 303 -29.10 2.83 -16.87
C PHE A 303 -30.37 2.24 -16.22
N TRP A 304 -30.75 1.04 -16.67
CA TRP A 304 -31.80 0.21 -16.08
C TRP A 304 -31.22 -1.06 -15.43
N GLY A 305 -31.94 -1.63 -14.46
CA GLY A 305 -31.49 -2.73 -13.60
C GLY A 305 -31.16 -2.33 -12.16
N LEU A 306 -31.13 -1.02 -11.85
CA LEU A 306 -31.22 -0.52 -10.47
C LEU A 306 -32.67 -0.56 -9.96
N GLU A 307 -32.86 -0.42 -8.65
CA GLU A 307 -34.19 -0.24 -8.01
C GLU A 307 -35.02 0.89 -8.65
N ASN A 308 -34.34 1.91 -9.18
CA ASN A 308 -34.91 3.05 -9.88
C ASN A 308 -34.03 3.34 -11.11
N PRO A 309 -34.55 3.27 -12.34
CA PRO A 309 -33.79 3.62 -13.55
C PRO A 309 -33.22 5.04 -13.49
N LEU A 310 -32.01 5.20 -14.02
CA LEU A 310 -31.24 6.43 -13.98
C LEU A 310 -31.09 6.98 -15.40
N SER A 311 -31.37 8.28 -15.59
CA SER A 311 -31.06 9.01 -16.82
C SER A 311 -30.47 10.37 -16.47
N LEU A 312 -29.31 10.68 -17.05
CA LEU A 312 -28.47 11.84 -16.73
C LEU A 312 -27.88 12.47 -17.99
N THR A 313 -27.73 13.80 -17.97
CA THR A 313 -26.95 14.57 -18.94
C THR A 313 -25.99 15.49 -18.19
N LEU A 314 -24.71 15.41 -18.52
CA LEU A 314 -23.61 15.97 -17.73
C LEU A 314 -22.76 16.91 -18.61
N PRO A 315 -22.91 18.25 -18.49
CA PRO A 315 -22.23 19.21 -19.35
C PRO A 315 -20.81 19.54 -18.88
N TRP A 316 -19.82 19.40 -19.77
CA TRP A 316 -18.44 19.85 -19.57
C TRP A 316 -18.07 20.96 -20.55
N HIS A 317 -17.56 22.08 -20.04
CA HIS A 317 -17.03 23.20 -20.83
C HIS A 317 -15.56 22.98 -21.24
N TRP A 318 -15.28 21.96 -22.07
CA TRP A 318 -13.92 21.55 -22.46
C TRP A 318 -13.02 22.70 -22.93
N LYS A 319 -13.58 23.65 -23.71
CA LYS A 319 -12.86 24.79 -24.29
C LYS A 319 -12.41 25.81 -23.24
N ALA A 320 -13.15 25.94 -22.15
CA ALA A 320 -12.75 26.76 -21.00
C ALA A 320 -11.62 26.11 -20.22
N GLU A 321 -11.61 24.78 -20.07
CA GLU A 321 -10.49 24.06 -19.45
C GLU A 321 -9.24 24.08 -20.35
N GLN A 322 -9.39 23.94 -21.67
CA GLN A 322 -8.29 24.12 -22.63
C GLN A 322 -7.63 25.50 -22.47
N GLN A 323 -8.45 26.55 -22.36
CA GLN A 323 -7.97 27.92 -22.20
C GLN A 323 -7.17 28.10 -20.91
N LYS A 324 -7.60 27.50 -19.79
CA LYS A 324 -6.82 27.47 -18.53
C LYS A 324 -5.49 26.72 -18.67
N LEU A 325 -5.44 25.61 -19.40
CA LEU A 325 -4.19 24.87 -19.64
C LEU A 325 -3.17 25.72 -20.43
N ILE A 326 -3.65 26.49 -21.42
CA ILE A 326 -2.81 27.43 -22.17
C ILE A 326 -2.35 28.60 -21.27
N GLU A 327 -3.21 29.13 -20.40
CA GLU A 327 -2.85 30.14 -19.39
C GLU A 327 -1.82 29.62 -18.35
N GLN A 328 -1.82 28.31 -18.08
CA GLN A 328 -0.82 27.62 -17.25
C GLN A 328 0.50 27.32 -18.01
N GLY A 329 0.58 27.64 -19.31
CA GLY A 329 1.79 27.54 -20.11
C GLY A 329 1.93 26.28 -20.98
N LEU A 330 0.90 25.45 -21.12
CA LEU A 330 0.88 24.38 -22.12
C LEU A 330 0.73 24.96 -23.53
N THR A 331 1.24 24.25 -24.55
CA THR A 331 0.96 24.61 -25.94
C THR A 331 -0.50 24.29 -26.30
N SER A 332 -1.00 24.89 -27.39
CA SER A 332 -2.34 24.57 -27.90
C SER A 332 -2.49 23.08 -28.23
N GLU A 333 -1.44 22.45 -28.77
CA GLU A 333 -1.42 21.02 -29.12
C GLU A 333 -1.44 20.13 -27.86
N ASP A 334 -0.55 20.39 -26.89
CA ASP A 334 -0.53 19.66 -25.61
C ASP A 334 -1.85 19.82 -24.83
N SER A 335 -2.45 21.02 -24.88
CA SER A 335 -3.75 21.27 -24.25
C SER A 335 -4.87 20.43 -24.88
N MET A 336 -4.89 20.28 -26.22
CA MET A 336 -5.88 19.43 -26.90
C MET A 336 -5.66 17.94 -26.67
N ILE A 337 -4.41 17.49 -26.59
CA ILE A 337 -4.08 16.10 -26.20
C ILE A 337 -4.58 15.83 -24.77
N THR A 338 -4.34 16.77 -23.84
CA THR A 338 -4.81 16.69 -22.44
C THR A 338 -6.35 16.66 -22.35
N ILE A 339 -7.05 17.48 -23.14
CA ILE A 339 -8.51 17.45 -23.21
C ILE A 339 -9.02 16.12 -23.77
N ARG A 340 -8.45 15.59 -24.86
CA ARG A 340 -8.84 14.29 -25.43
C ARG A 340 -8.67 13.14 -24.44
N GLN A 341 -7.53 13.08 -23.76
CA GLN A 341 -7.28 12.10 -22.69
C GLN A 341 -8.25 12.27 -21.51
N SER A 342 -8.64 13.50 -21.18
CA SER A 342 -9.67 13.76 -20.18
C SER A 342 -11.05 13.22 -20.59
N ILE A 343 -11.47 13.34 -21.86
CA ILE A 343 -12.73 12.74 -22.36
C ILE A 343 -12.74 11.23 -22.12
N ILE A 344 -11.63 10.56 -22.40
CA ILE A 344 -11.49 9.12 -22.26
C ILE A 344 -11.51 8.71 -20.77
N LYS A 345 -10.76 9.43 -19.93
CA LYS A 345 -10.74 9.21 -18.47
C LYS A 345 -12.11 9.47 -17.82
N ILE A 346 -12.90 10.42 -18.33
CA ILE A 346 -14.31 10.63 -17.92
C ILE A 346 -15.16 9.39 -18.25
N HIS A 347 -15.05 8.83 -19.47
CA HIS A 347 -15.79 7.60 -19.81
C HIS A 347 -15.37 6.40 -18.97
N GLN A 348 -14.07 6.21 -18.71
CA GLN A 348 -13.56 5.15 -17.82
C GLN A 348 -14.14 5.30 -16.41
N LEU A 349 -14.15 6.51 -15.85
CA LEU A 349 -14.70 6.81 -14.53
C LEU A 349 -16.22 6.59 -14.44
N LEU A 350 -16.98 7.03 -15.44
CA LEU A 350 -18.42 6.78 -15.50
C LEU A 350 -18.71 5.28 -15.54
N ALA A 351 -18.02 4.52 -16.39
CA ALA A 351 -18.22 3.07 -16.50
C ALA A 351 -17.86 2.33 -15.19
N ALA A 352 -16.76 2.72 -14.52
CA ALA A 352 -16.37 2.17 -13.21
C ALA A 352 -17.39 2.51 -12.11
N PHE A 353 -17.78 3.79 -12.00
CA PHE A 353 -18.72 4.25 -10.98
C PHE A 353 -20.08 3.57 -11.13
N LEU A 354 -20.58 3.41 -12.36
CA LEU A 354 -21.86 2.77 -12.64
C LEU A 354 -21.80 1.24 -12.41
N ALA A 355 -20.66 0.60 -12.70
CA ALA A 355 -20.43 -0.80 -12.36
C ALA A 355 -20.42 -1.04 -10.84
N ASP A 356 -19.66 -0.24 -10.08
CA ASP A 356 -19.64 -0.37 -8.62
C ASP A 356 -20.98 0.00 -7.97
N LEU A 357 -21.68 1.01 -8.48
CA LEU A 357 -23.04 1.36 -8.06
C LEU A 357 -24.02 0.20 -8.27
N TYR A 358 -23.90 -0.53 -9.39
CA TYR A 358 -24.71 -1.72 -9.65
C TYR A 358 -24.44 -2.83 -8.63
N TYR A 359 -23.17 -3.19 -8.44
CA TYR A 359 -22.82 -4.30 -7.57
C TYR A 359 -23.02 -3.99 -6.08
N LEU A 360 -22.93 -2.73 -5.65
CA LEU A 360 -23.42 -2.28 -4.34
C LEU A 360 -24.94 -2.44 -4.16
N ASN A 361 -25.73 -2.30 -5.23
CA ASN A 361 -27.18 -2.39 -5.17
C ASN A 361 -27.67 -3.83 -4.97
N ILE A 362 -27.02 -4.81 -5.62
CA ILE A 362 -27.37 -6.25 -5.50
C ILE A 362 -26.53 -7.02 -4.47
N ASN A 363 -25.41 -6.46 -4.00
CA ASN A 363 -24.59 -7.04 -2.92
C ASN A 363 -24.11 -5.93 -1.97
N PRO A 364 -24.69 -5.80 -0.75
CA PRO A 364 -24.26 -4.78 0.22
C PRO A 364 -22.84 -5.03 0.75
N LEU A 365 -22.26 -6.22 0.54
CA LEU A 365 -20.89 -6.57 0.88
C LEU A 365 -19.90 -6.36 -0.27
N HIS A 366 -20.34 -5.84 -1.43
CA HIS A 366 -19.45 -5.49 -2.53
C HIS A 366 -18.43 -4.44 -2.08
N GLN A 367 -17.20 -4.55 -2.58
CA GLN A 367 -16.13 -3.59 -2.37
C GLN A 367 -15.88 -2.86 -3.69
N PRO A 368 -16.26 -1.58 -3.80
CA PRO A 368 -16.12 -0.81 -5.03
C PRO A 368 -14.69 -0.81 -5.55
N ARG A 369 -14.44 -1.38 -6.73
CA ARG A 369 -13.09 -1.49 -7.30
C ARG A 369 -12.49 -0.13 -7.64
N LEU A 370 -13.32 0.88 -7.90
CA LEU A 370 -12.86 2.25 -8.10
C LEU A 370 -12.08 2.80 -6.88
N LEU A 371 -12.31 2.27 -5.67
CA LEU A 371 -11.53 2.61 -4.47
C LEU A 371 -10.05 2.18 -4.56
N GLU A 372 -9.72 1.23 -5.42
CA GLU A 372 -8.41 0.58 -5.52
C GLU A 372 -7.57 1.13 -6.68
N MET A 373 -8.12 2.02 -7.50
CA MET A 373 -7.54 2.50 -8.78
C MET A 373 -6.63 3.75 -8.64
N GLU A 374 -5.88 3.88 -7.54
CA GLU A 374 -5.02 5.05 -7.28
C GLU A 374 -3.90 5.28 -8.32
N THR A 375 -3.61 4.28 -9.16
CA THR A 375 -2.61 4.31 -10.24
C THR A 375 -3.15 4.82 -11.58
N ASP A 376 -4.39 4.45 -11.93
CA ASP A 376 -4.90 4.56 -13.30
C ASP A 376 -5.81 5.78 -13.50
N ILE A 377 -6.27 6.38 -12.40
CA ILE A 377 -7.10 7.57 -12.35
C ILE A 377 -6.48 8.52 -11.29
N PRO A 378 -6.29 9.82 -11.58
CA PRO A 378 -5.68 10.72 -10.60
C PRO A 378 -6.52 10.80 -9.32
N PRO A 379 -5.94 10.69 -8.10
CA PRO A 379 -6.70 10.66 -6.85
C PRO A 379 -7.63 11.87 -6.63
N GLU A 380 -7.28 13.03 -7.17
CA GLU A 380 -8.11 14.25 -7.18
C GLU A 380 -9.46 14.04 -7.89
N TRP A 381 -9.50 13.22 -8.95
CA TRP A 381 -10.69 12.89 -9.74
C TRP A 381 -11.56 11.84 -9.04
N MET A 382 -10.95 11.08 -8.13
CA MET A 382 -11.61 10.03 -7.39
C MET A 382 -12.29 10.53 -6.11
N GLN A 383 -11.71 11.50 -5.38
CA GLN A 383 -12.18 11.90 -4.03
C GLN A 383 -13.69 12.14 -3.92
N THR A 384 -14.31 12.91 -4.83
CA THR A 384 -15.77 13.16 -4.83
C THR A 384 -16.59 11.90 -5.10
N ASN A 385 -16.19 11.13 -6.12
CA ASN A 385 -16.90 9.92 -6.55
C ASN A 385 -16.78 8.78 -5.51
N LEU A 386 -15.60 8.62 -4.91
CA LEU A 386 -15.34 7.66 -3.84
C LEU A 386 -16.02 8.02 -2.53
N GLY A 387 -16.19 9.31 -2.22
CA GLY A 387 -16.99 9.75 -1.07
C GLY A 387 -18.42 9.20 -1.18
N ILE A 388 -19.04 9.34 -2.34
CA ILE A 388 -20.44 8.98 -2.55
C ILE A 388 -20.63 7.47 -2.75
N LEU A 389 -19.68 6.75 -3.36
CA LEU A 389 -19.67 5.27 -3.31
C LEU A 389 -19.50 4.74 -1.87
N LYS A 390 -18.68 5.39 -1.02
CA LYS A 390 -18.55 5.03 0.41
C LYS A 390 -19.82 5.30 1.19
N GLU A 391 -20.50 6.43 0.95
CA GLU A 391 -21.79 6.75 1.59
C GLU A 391 -22.87 5.73 1.21
N ILE A 392 -22.98 5.37 -0.08
CA ILE A 392 -23.93 4.35 -0.56
C ILE A 392 -23.59 2.98 0.02
N GLN A 393 -22.31 2.59 0.05
CA GLN A 393 -21.86 1.35 0.68
C GLN A 393 -22.19 1.32 2.18
N GLN A 394 -21.93 2.40 2.93
CA GLN A 394 -22.26 2.50 4.35
C GLN A 394 -23.77 2.42 4.59
N GLN A 395 -24.59 3.06 3.74
CA GLN A 395 -26.05 2.95 3.83
C GLN A 395 -26.53 1.52 3.59
N LYS A 396 -26.10 0.87 2.49
CA LYS A 396 -26.48 -0.51 2.16
C LYS A 396 -25.98 -1.54 3.19
N LEU A 397 -24.79 -1.32 3.79
CA LEU A 397 -24.30 -2.13 4.91
C LEU A 397 -25.16 -1.95 6.17
N ALA A 398 -25.57 -0.73 6.51
CA ALA A 398 -26.42 -0.46 7.67
C ALA A 398 -27.84 -1.03 7.48
N GLU A 399 -28.39 -0.94 6.27
CA GLU A 399 -29.67 -1.60 5.90
C GLU A 399 -29.56 -3.12 6.09
N TYR A 400 -28.52 -3.75 5.55
CA TYR A 400 -28.27 -5.19 5.69
C TYR A 400 -28.07 -5.63 7.15
N GLN A 401 -27.34 -4.87 7.96
CA GLN A 401 -27.17 -5.15 9.39
C GLN A 401 -28.50 -5.11 10.14
N GLN A 402 -29.35 -4.11 9.88
CA GLN A 402 -30.71 -4.04 10.46
C GLN A 402 -31.58 -5.23 10.01
N GLU A 403 -31.37 -5.79 8.82
CA GLU A 403 -32.09 -7.00 8.37
C GLU A 403 -31.61 -8.29 9.03
N LEU A 404 -30.33 -8.36 9.40
CA LEU A 404 -29.77 -9.48 10.20
C LEU A 404 -30.25 -9.43 11.66
N GLU A 405 -30.44 -8.24 12.22
CA GLU A 405 -30.91 -8.05 13.61
C GLU A 405 -32.44 -8.22 13.77
N LYS A 406 -33.23 -8.14 12.69
CA LYS A 406 -34.67 -8.44 12.72
C LYS A 406 -34.89 -9.91 13.12
N PRO A 407 -35.65 -10.22 14.19
CA PRO A 407 -35.91 -11.59 14.60
C PRO A 407 -36.73 -12.32 13.53
N LYS A 408 -36.15 -13.35 12.90
CA LYS A 408 -36.73 -14.09 11.76
C LYS A 408 -37.93 -14.99 12.08
N PHE A 409 -38.59 -14.76 13.20
CA PHE A 409 -39.79 -15.47 13.63
C PHE A 409 -40.77 -14.49 14.29
N GLU A 410 -41.94 -14.30 13.69
CA GLU A 410 -43.12 -13.98 14.49
C GLU A 410 -43.39 -15.17 15.44
N PRO A 411 -43.68 -14.92 16.74
CA PRO A 411 -44.06 -15.99 17.64
C PRO A 411 -45.42 -16.53 17.18
N ILE A 412 -45.44 -17.75 16.60
CA ILE A 412 -46.66 -18.45 16.20
C ILE A 412 -47.64 -18.42 17.37
N GLN A 413 -48.71 -17.64 17.23
CA GLN A 413 -49.78 -17.61 18.22
C GLN A 413 -50.44 -18.98 18.23
N ARG A 414 -50.06 -19.80 19.20
CA ARG A 414 -50.77 -21.03 19.51
C ARG A 414 -52.17 -20.64 19.96
N PHE A 415 -53.13 -20.75 19.04
CA PHE A 415 -54.54 -20.78 19.39
C PHE A 415 -54.74 -21.90 20.40
N VAL A 416 -54.94 -21.52 21.66
CA VAL A 416 -55.46 -22.41 22.70
C VAL A 416 -56.96 -22.52 22.44
N TYR A 417 -57.44 -23.76 22.43
CA TYR A 417 -58.81 -24.16 22.10
C TYR A 417 -59.88 -23.46 22.95
#